data_AF-A0A847AV06-F1
#
_entry.id   AF-A0A847AV06-F1
#
_cell.length_a   1.000
_cell.length_b   1.000
_cell.length_c   1.000
_cell.angle_alpha   90.00
_cell.angle_beta   90.00
_cell.angle_gamma   90.00
#
_symmetry.space_group_name_H-M   'P 1'
#
loop_
_entity.id
_entity.type
_entity.pdbx_description
1 polymer ?
#
loop_
_entity_poly.entity_id
_entity_poly.type
_entity_poly.pdbx_seq_one_letter_code
_entity_poly.pdbx_strand_id
1 'polypeptide(L)'
;MTLLYSGTDKQKDVWFCVTAIRKSKESCPECKAVEEIIIENAFVKAFNILCTDNKTVVEEFLKNVEEGLQAKDNKKQINKLNTEINSTEIKISKLIDLHLEDKVDKITYEEKYGQLSKTLKELKAERVELDTVQDEEKTIKDRLTDFKKIFEDAKPLEEFDGDVFKTVVEEVVIGGYNEDGIPDPNMLTFIFKTGLNTKIDGHKPLSKMKKNTASQKCTYQEDKPR
;
A
#
# COMPACT_ATOMS: atom_id res chain seq x y z
N MET A 1 -10.95 6.00 -15.99
CA MET A 1 -11.64 5.65 -17.25
C MET A 1 -12.78 4.68 -16.95
N THR A 2 -13.68 4.41 -17.91
CA THR A 2 -14.76 3.42 -17.76
C THR A 2 -14.70 2.42 -18.92
N LEU A 3 -14.97 1.15 -18.62
CA LEU A 3 -15.00 0.03 -19.57
C LEU A 3 -16.35 -0.04 -20.30
N LEU A 4 -16.34 -0.21 -21.62
CA LEU A 4 -17.54 -0.42 -22.45
C LEU A 4 -17.40 -1.69 -23.30
N TYR A 5 -18.44 -2.50 -23.31
CA TYR A 5 -18.49 -3.80 -23.97
C TYR A 5 -19.31 -3.73 -25.28
N SER A 6 -18.77 -4.27 -26.37
CA SER A 6 -19.44 -4.29 -27.70
C SER A 6 -19.93 -5.70 -28.05
N GLY A 7 -21.22 -5.84 -28.39
CA GLY A 7 -21.91 -7.11 -28.57
C GLY A 7 -21.91 -7.68 -30.00
N THR A 8 -20.74 -7.88 -30.61
CA THR A 8 -20.59 -8.65 -31.88
C THR A 8 -19.31 -9.51 -31.82
N ASP A 9 -19.22 -10.58 -32.63
CA ASP A 9 -18.22 -11.69 -32.63
C ASP A 9 -16.72 -11.34 -32.61
N LYS A 10 -16.35 -10.05 -32.54
CA LYS A 10 -15.00 -9.55 -32.26
C LYS A 10 -15.07 -8.54 -31.12
N GLN A 11 -15.30 -9.07 -29.94
CA GLN A 11 -15.37 -8.29 -28.72
C GLN A 11 -14.01 -7.68 -28.39
N LYS A 12 -13.98 -6.37 -28.22
CA LYS A 12 -12.81 -5.64 -27.76
C LYS A 12 -13.21 -4.76 -26.60
N ASP A 13 -12.52 -4.94 -25.50
CA ASP A 13 -12.63 -4.11 -24.33
C ASP A 13 -11.82 -2.84 -24.54
N VAL A 14 -12.51 -1.69 -24.48
CA VAL A 14 -11.93 -0.37 -24.77
C VAL A 14 -12.21 0.59 -23.64
N TRP A 15 -11.15 1.27 -23.21
CA TRP A 15 -11.17 2.25 -22.13
C TRP A 15 -11.28 3.67 -22.69
N PHE A 16 -12.19 4.45 -22.10
CA PHE A 16 -12.44 5.83 -22.48
C PHE A 16 -12.38 6.79 -21.29
N CYS A 17 -11.97 8.04 -21.55
CA CYS A 17 -12.08 9.11 -20.56
C CYS A 17 -13.55 9.46 -20.31
N VAL A 18 -13.94 9.38 -19.04
CA VAL A 18 -15.30 9.65 -18.58
C VAL A 18 -15.69 11.10 -18.85
N THR A 19 -14.76 12.04 -18.70
CA THR A 19 -14.97 13.47 -18.96
C THR A 19 -15.25 13.73 -20.43
N ALA A 20 -14.53 13.05 -21.33
CA ALA A 20 -14.72 13.17 -22.78
C ALA A 20 -16.09 12.63 -23.21
N ILE A 21 -16.54 11.51 -22.62
CA ILE A 21 -17.85 10.91 -22.90
C ILE A 21 -18.99 11.76 -22.34
N ARG A 22 -18.90 12.20 -21.08
CA ARG A 22 -20.03 12.81 -20.36
C ARG A 22 -20.21 14.31 -20.62
N LYS A 23 -19.13 15.04 -20.90
CA LYS A 23 -19.19 16.50 -21.12
C LYS A 23 -19.08 16.84 -22.60
N SER A 24 -17.92 16.58 -23.19
CA SER A 24 -17.66 16.74 -24.63
C SER A 24 -16.22 16.33 -24.94
N LYS A 25 -15.93 16.02 -26.21
CA LYS A 25 -14.56 15.84 -26.71
C LYS A 25 -13.70 17.09 -26.50
N GLU A 26 -14.28 18.28 -26.58
CA GLU A 26 -13.57 19.55 -26.35
C GLU A 26 -13.13 19.73 -24.89
N SER A 27 -13.78 19.06 -23.94
CA SER A 27 -13.37 19.08 -22.53
C SER A 27 -12.10 18.27 -22.26
N CYS A 28 -11.70 17.38 -23.18
CA CYS A 28 -10.47 16.59 -23.08
C CYS A 28 -10.01 16.19 -24.50
N PRO A 29 -9.45 17.14 -25.28
CA PRO A 29 -9.22 16.96 -26.72
C PRO A 29 -8.09 15.96 -27.04
N GLU A 30 -7.12 15.84 -26.14
CA GLU A 30 -5.96 14.95 -26.27
C GLU A 30 -6.25 13.50 -25.85
N CYS A 31 -7.43 13.21 -25.28
CA CYS A 31 -7.75 11.86 -24.87
C CYS A 31 -8.07 10.96 -26.07
N LYS A 32 -7.40 9.81 -26.12
CA LYS A 32 -7.72 8.71 -27.04
C LYS A 32 -8.27 7.51 -26.28
N ALA A 33 -9.13 6.76 -26.96
CA ALA A 33 -9.59 5.46 -26.49
C ALA A 33 -8.43 4.46 -26.58
N VAL A 34 -8.30 3.59 -25.59
CA VAL A 34 -7.22 2.59 -25.52
C VAL A 34 -7.82 1.20 -25.33
N GLU A 35 -7.41 0.25 -26.17
CA GLU A 35 -7.82 -1.15 -26.02
C GLU A 35 -7.18 -1.74 -24.76
N GLU A 36 -7.92 -2.55 -24.01
CA GLU A 36 -7.43 -3.19 -22.77
C GLU A 36 -6.15 -3.99 -23.01
N ILE A 37 -6.10 -4.72 -24.12
CA ILE A 37 -4.91 -5.49 -24.54
C ILE A 37 -3.66 -4.64 -24.72
N ILE A 38 -3.79 -3.34 -25.03
CA ILE A 38 -2.64 -2.42 -25.12
C ILE A 38 -2.10 -2.13 -23.72
N ILE A 39 -2.99 -1.94 -22.74
CA ILE A 39 -2.63 -1.70 -21.34
C ILE A 39 -1.98 -2.95 -20.75
N GLU A 40 -2.56 -4.13 -20.99
CA GLU A 40 -2.03 -5.42 -20.54
C GLU A 40 -0.61 -5.67 -21.07
N ASN A 41 -0.41 -5.52 -22.39
CA ASN A 41 0.91 -5.69 -23.00
C ASN A 41 1.92 -4.64 -22.54
N ALA A 42 1.48 -3.41 -22.26
CA ALA A 42 2.35 -2.37 -21.73
C ALA A 42 2.72 -2.63 -20.26
N PHE A 43 1.82 -3.22 -19.49
CA PHE A 43 2.09 -3.63 -18.11
C PHE A 43 3.19 -4.69 -18.06
N VAL A 44 3.10 -5.74 -18.89
CA VAL A 44 4.13 -6.79 -18.95
C VAL A 44 5.51 -6.18 -19.22
N LYS A 45 5.61 -5.18 -20.10
CA LYS A 45 6.86 -4.45 -20.37
C LYS A 45 7.32 -3.64 -19.15
N ALA A 46 6.42 -2.86 -18.55
CA ALA A 46 6.73 -2.03 -17.39
C ALA A 46 7.23 -2.88 -16.23
N PHE A 47 6.55 -3.99 -15.96
CA PHE A 47 6.90 -4.93 -14.91
C PHE A 47 8.27 -5.58 -15.16
N ASN A 48 8.54 -6.05 -16.39
CA ASN A 48 9.83 -6.66 -16.72
C ASN A 48 11.00 -5.65 -16.64
N ILE A 49 10.78 -4.39 -17.02
CA ILE A 49 11.76 -3.30 -16.83
C ILE A 49 11.99 -3.06 -15.33
N LEU A 50 10.91 -3.01 -14.55
CA LEU A 50 10.99 -2.82 -13.10
C LEU A 50 11.82 -3.94 -12.43
N CYS A 51 11.59 -5.20 -12.82
CA CYS A 51 12.34 -6.36 -12.33
C CYS A 51 13.81 -6.37 -12.77
N THR A 52 14.13 -5.81 -13.95
CA THR A 52 15.51 -5.86 -14.50
C THR A 52 16.37 -4.69 -14.05
N ASP A 53 15.82 -3.47 -14.10
CA ASP A 53 16.59 -2.23 -13.93
C ASP A 53 16.57 -1.72 -12.49
N ASN A 54 15.55 -2.05 -11.71
CA ASN A 54 15.32 -1.47 -10.39
C ASN A 54 15.36 -2.49 -9.24
N LYS A 55 15.87 -3.71 -9.48
CA LYS A 55 15.91 -4.78 -8.47
C LYS A 55 16.52 -4.32 -7.15
N THR A 56 17.68 -3.66 -7.19
CA THR A 56 18.37 -3.17 -5.98
C THR A 56 17.60 -2.06 -5.26
N VAL A 57 16.93 -1.19 -6.01
CA VAL A 57 16.13 -0.07 -5.46
C VAL A 57 14.86 -0.60 -4.81
N VAL A 58 14.22 -1.59 -5.43
CA VAL A 58 13.06 -2.28 -4.87
C VAL A 58 13.48 -3.04 -3.61
N GLU A 59 14.58 -3.79 -3.64
CA GLU A 59 15.10 -4.50 -2.45
C GLU A 59 15.42 -3.52 -1.30
N GLU A 60 16.04 -2.38 -1.58
CA GLU A 60 16.34 -1.35 -0.58
C GLU A 60 15.06 -0.71 -0.02
N PHE A 61 14.08 -0.41 -0.87
CA PHE A 61 12.78 0.10 -0.44
C PHE A 61 12.06 -0.90 0.47
N LEU A 62 11.98 -2.17 0.06
CA LEU A 62 11.35 -3.22 0.84
C LEU A 62 12.03 -3.37 2.20
N LYS A 63 13.36 -3.34 2.22
CA LYS A 63 14.16 -3.39 3.46
C LYS A 63 13.88 -2.19 4.36
N ASN A 64 13.86 -0.97 3.83
CA ASN A 64 13.63 0.24 4.61
C ASN A 64 12.21 0.27 5.22
N VAL A 65 11.21 -0.19 4.46
CA VAL A 65 9.84 -0.34 4.97
C VAL A 65 9.77 -1.43 6.04
N GLU A 66 10.41 -2.57 5.82
CA GLU A 66 10.47 -3.66 6.81
C GLU A 66 11.13 -3.20 8.12
N GLU A 67 12.26 -2.50 8.05
CA GLU A 67 12.97 -1.94 9.20
C GLU A 67 12.12 -0.88 9.93
N GLY A 68 11.40 -0.03 9.19
CA GLY A 68 10.48 0.97 9.75
C GLY A 68 9.34 0.32 10.56
N LEU A 69 8.82 -0.82 10.09
CA LEU A 69 7.77 -1.60 10.78
C LEU A 69 8.32 -2.50 11.91
N GLN A 70 9.65 -2.63 12.05
CA GLN A 70 10.29 -3.38 13.14
C GLN A 70 10.73 -2.48 14.31
N ALA A 71 10.72 -1.16 14.13
CA ALA A 71 11.30 -0.20 15.07
C ALA A 71 10.56 -0.10 16.42
N LYS A 72 9.33 -0.62 16.54
CA LYS A 72 8.61 -0.73 17.82
C LYS A 72 8.40 -2.19 18.16
N ASP A 73 9.11 -2.67 19.18
CA ASP A 73 8.87 -3.98 19.79
C ASP A 73 7.56 -3.95 20.60
N ASN A 74 6.44 -3.74 19.89
CA ASN A 74 5.07 -3.67 20.42
C ASN A 74 4.77 -4.92 21.27
N LYS A 75 5.41 -6.06 20.95
CA LYS A 75 5.31 -7.31 21.69
C LYS A 75 5.78 -7.18 23.15
N LYS A 76 6.89 -6.48 23.43
CA LYS A 76 7.33 -6.24 24.81
C LYS A 76 6.34 -5.36 25.58
N GLN A 77 5.83 -4.31 24.94
CA GLN A 77 4.88 -3.39 25.56
C GLN A 77 3.54 -4.07 25.85
N ILE A 78 3.02 -4.86 24.91
CA ILE A 78 1.81 -5.69 25.09
C ILE A 78 1.98 -6.68 26.25
N ASN A 79 3.12 -7.37 26.33
CA ASN A 79 3.40 -8.28 27.45
C ASN A 79 3.43 -7.56 28.81
N LYS A 80 3.99 -6.35 28.85
CA LYS A 80 4.01 -5.52 30.05
C LYS A 80 2.59 -5.10 30.45
N LEU A 81 1.80 -4.60 29.50
CA LEU A 81 0.40 -4.23 29.74
C LEU A 81 -0.44 -5.42 30.22
N ASN A 82 -0.28 -6.61 29.63
CA ASN A 82 -0.97 -7.82 30.07
C ASN A 82 -0.62 -8.19 31.52
N THR A 83 0.65 -8.01 31.91
CA THR A 83 1.10 -8.26 33.28
C THR A 83 0.47 -7.25 34.25
N GLU A 84 0.42 -5.97 33.87
CA GLU A 84 -0.17 -4.90 34.68
C GLU A 84 -1.69 -5.06 34.82
N ILE A 85 -2.40 -5.40 33.74
CA ILE A 85 -3.83 -5.73 33.72
C ILE A 85 -4.11 -6.87 34.68
N ASN A 86 -3.41 -8.01 34.56
CA ASN A 86 -3.60 -9.17 35.42
C ASN A 86 -3.31 -8.82 36.90
N SER A 87 -2.25 -8.05 37.16
CA SER A 87 -1.95 -7.59 38.52
C SER A 87 -3.06 -6.73 39.12
N THR A 88 -3.72 -5.91 38.29
CA THR A 88 -4.81 -5.02 38.70
C THR A 88 -6.10 -5.81 38.93
N GLU A 89 -6.40 -6.79 38.09
CA GLU A 89 -7.52 -7.71 38.27
C GLU A 89 -7.38 -8.52 39.57
N ILE A 90 -6.18 -9.05 39.86
CA ILE A 90 -5.89 -9.74 41.13
C ILE A 90 -6.08 -8.80 42.33
N LYS A 91 -5.67 -7.53 42.24
CA LYS A 91 -5.89 -6.54 43.31
C LYS A 91 -7.38 -6.27 43.53
N ILE A 92 -8.17 -6.20 42.46
CA ILE A 92 -9.62 -6.04 42.54
C ILE A 92 -10.26 -7.26 43.21
N SER A 93 -9.91 -8.48 42.80
CA SER A 93 -10.41 -9.70 43.43
C SER A 93 -10.08 -9.75 44.92
N LYS A 94 -8.83 -9.46 45.29
CA LYS A 94 -8.42 -9.39 46.71
C LYS A 94 -9.18 -8.33 47.50
N LEU A 95 -9.48 -7.18 46.88
CA LEU A 95 -10.26 -6.12 47.52
C LEU A 95 -11.70 -6.56 47.78
N ILE A 96 -12.30 -7.32 46.84
CA ILE A 96 -13.62 -7.93 46.99
C ILE A 96 -13.61 -8.93 48.15
N ASP A 97 -12.64 -9.85 48.19
CA ASP A 97 -12.52 -10.85 49.25
C ASP A 97 -12.41 -10.19 50.64
N LEU A 98 -11.56 -9.15 50.75
CA LEU A 98 -11.39 -8.40 52.01
C LEU A 98 -12.67 -7.68 52.44
N HIS A 99 -13.49 -7.21 51.50
CA HIS A 99 -14.77 -6.59 51.81
C HIS A 99 -15.80 -7.63 52.27
N LEU A 100 -15.82 -8.81 51.65
CA LEU A 100 -16.69 -9.93 52.05
C LEU A 100 -16.34 -10.48 53.45
N GLU A 101 -15.08 -10.39 53.84
CA GLU A 101 -14.60 -10.74 55.18
C GLU A 101 -14.83 -9.61 56.22
N ASP A 102 -15.56 -8.55 55.86
CA ASP A 102 -15.80 -7.35 56.68
C ASP A 102 -14.49 -6.65 57.17
N LYS A 103 -13.36 -6.89 56.51
CA LYS A 103 -12.05 -6.30 56.85
C LYS A 103 -11.87 -4.89 56.29
N VAL A 104 -12.71 -4.48 55.34
CA VAL A 104 -12.68 -3.16 54.70
C VAL A 104 -14.09 -2.59 54.69
N ASP A 105 -14.24 -1.37 55.21
CA ASP A 105 -15.52 -0.67 55.23
C ASP A 105 -15.95 -0.28 53.80
N LYS A 106 -17.26 -0.07 53.65
CA LYS A 106 -17.87 0.22 52.35
C LYS A 106 -17.29 1.45 51.65
N ILE A 107 -17.01 2.54 52.39
CA ILE A 107 -16.52 3.79 51.81
C ILE A 107 -15.11 3.58 51.25
N THR A 108 -14.22 2.98 52.05
CA THR A 108 -12.85 2.66 51.62
C THR A 108 -12.83 1.68 50.46
N TYR A 109 -13.74 0.69 50.45
CA TYR A 109 -13.89 -0.25 49.35
C TYR A 109 -14.27 0.47 48.04
N GLU A 110 -15.31 1.29 48.06
CA GLU A 110 -15.82 2.00 46.88
C GLU A 110 -14.75 2.93 46.28
N GLU A 111 -13.99 3.66 47.11
CA GLU A 111 -12.91 4.52 46.64
C GLU A 111 -11.78 3.73 45.95
N LYS A 112 -11.28 2.67 46.60
CA LYS A 112 -10.18 1.85 46.05
C LYS A 112 -10.61 1.08 44.81
N TYR A 113 -11.85 0.56 44.81
CA TYR A 113 -12.41 -0.13 43.66
C TYR A 113 -12.56 0.85 42.47
N GLY A 114 -13.04 2.07 42.72
CA GLY A 114 -13.15 3.11 41.70
C GLY A 114 -11.79 3.44 41.07
N GLN A 115 -10.74 3.59 41.89
CA GLN A 115 -9.38 3.83 41.41
C GLN A 115 -8.85 2.66 40.58
N LEU A 116 -8.91 1.43 41.10
CA LEU A 116 -8.41 0.24 40.40
C LEU A 116 -9.18 -0.03 39.10
N SER A 117 -10.50 0.17 39.10
CA SER A 117 -11.35 0.03 37.92
C SER A 117 -11.01 1.06 36.85
N LYS A 118 -10.73 2.31 37.24
CA LYS A 118 -10.27 3.35 36.31
C LYS A 118 -8.93 2.98 35.68
N THR A 119 -7.94 2.59 36.49
CA THR A 119 -6.64 2.15 35.99
C THR A 119 -6.75 0.92 35.07
N LEU A 120 -7.59 -0.06 35.44
CA LEU A 120 -7.84 -1.23 34.59
C LEU A 120 -8.42 -0.86 33.24
N LYS A 121 -9.34 0.12 33.21
CA LYS A 121 -9.94 0.62 31.97
C LYS A 121 -8.92 1.32 31.09
N GLU A 122 -8.05 2.15 31.67
CA GLU A 122 -6.97 2.84 30.95
C GLU A 122 -5.97 1.84 30.36
N LEU A 123 -5.50 0.87 31.14
CA LEU A 123 -4.59 -0.18 30.68
C LEU A 123 -5.19 -1.03 29.56
N LYS A 124 -6.49 -1.37 29.66
CA LYS A 124 -7.19 -2.13 28.60
C LYS A 124 -7.36 -1.31 27.33
N ALA A 125 -7.59 0.00 27.43
CA ALA A 125 -7.68 0.87 26.27
C ALA A 125 -6.34 0.96 25.53
N GLU A 126 -5.24 1.19 26.26
CA GLU A 126 -3.89 1.23 25.68
C GLU A 126 -3.51 -0.11 25.01
N ARG A 127 -3.90 -1.24 25.62
CA ARG A 127 -3.68 -2.56 25.02
C ARG A 127 -4.42 -2.71 23.69
N VAL A 128 -5.68 -2.30 23.62
CA VAL A 128 -6.48 -2.38 22.39
C VAL A 128 -5.88 -1.49 21.31
N GLU A 129 -5.44 -0.27 21.64
CA GLU A 129 -4.76 0.60 20.68
C GLU A 129 -3.48 -0.06 20.12
N LEU A 130 -2.65 -0.65 20.98
CA LEU A 130 -1.46 -1.37 20.52
C LEU A 130 -1.79 -2.61 19.69
N ASP A 131 -2.81 -3.38 20.06
CA ASP A 131 -3.27 -4.54 19.27
C ASP A 131 -3.70 -4.07 17.86
N THR A 132 -4.45 -2.96 17.76
CA THR A 132 -4.88 -2.42 16.44
C THR A 132 -3.69 -2.00 15.57
N VAL A 133 -2.70 -1.32 16.16
CA VAL A 133 -1.48 -0.94 15.43
C VAL A 133 -0.70 -2.19 14.98
N GLN A 134 -0.63 -3.22 15.82
CA GLN A 134 0.06 -4.46 15.48
C GLN A 134 -0.62 -5.22 14.33
N ASP A 135 -1.96 -5.25 14.30
CA ASP A 135 -2.72 -5.89 13.23
C ASP A 135 -2.57 -5.15 11.90
N GLU A 136 -2.54 -3.81 11.93
CA GLU A 136 -2.24 -2.98 10.75
C GLU A 136 -0.81 -3.23 10.24
N GLU A 137 0.19 -3.19 11.13
CA GLU A 137 1.58 -3.48 10.79
C GLU A 137 1.74 -4.89 10.19
N LYS A 138 1.04 -5.89 10.74
CA LYS A 138 1.04 -7.26 10.22
C LYS A 138 0.45 -7.32 8.82
N THR A 139 -0.68 -6.65 8.60
CA THR A 139 -1.32 -6.57 7.28
C THR A 139 -0.38 -5.95 6.24
N ILE A 140 0.37 -4.91 6.62
CA ILE A 140 1.37 -4.29 5.76
C ILE A 140 2.53 -5.25 5.48
N LYS A 141 3.04 -5.95 6.50
CA LYS A 141 4.10 -6.95 6.35
C LYS A 141 3.71 -8.12 5.44
N ASP A 142 2.48 -8.61 5.55
CA ASP A 142 1.98 -9.69 4.70
C ASP A 142 1.97 -9.25 3.23
N ARG A 143 1.42 -8.06 2.96
CA ARG A 143 1.44 -7.45 1.61
C ARG A 143 2.86 -7.22 1.08
N LEU A 144 3.77 -6.76 1.94
CA LEU A 144 5.17 -6.55 1.60
C LEU A 144 5.87 -7.86 1.24
N THR A 145 5.56 -8.93 1.97
CA THR A 145 6.13 -10.27 1.76
C THR A 145 5.62 -10.88 0.45
N ASP A 146 4.34 -10.71 0.15
CA ASP A 146 3.77 -11.17 -1.13
C ASP A 146 4.37 -10.41 -2.30
N PHE A 147 4.55 -9.09 -2.14
CA PHE A 147 5.25 -8.28 -3.12
C PHE A 147 6.70 -8.74 -3.30
N LYS A 148 7.43 -9.01 -2.21
CA LYS A 148 8.81 -9.50 -2.26
C LYS A 148 8.92 -10.84 -3.00
N LYS A 149 8.02 -11.80 -2.75
CA LYS A 149 8.00 -13.08 -3.47
C LYS A 149 7.80 -12.90 -4.97
N ILE A 150 6.86 -12.03 -5.36
CA ILE A 150 6.63 -11.70 -6.78
C ILE A 150 7.92 -11.20 -7.42
N PHE A 151 8.75 -10.43 -6.72
CA PHE A 151 10.01 -9.89 -7.26
C PHE A 151 11.20 -10.84 -7.19
N GLU A 152 11.32 -11.65 -6.13
CA GLU A 152 12.41 -12.61 -5.96
C GLU A 152 12.27 -13.81 -6.91
N ASP A 153 11.03 -14.28 -7.12
CA ASP A 153 10.71 -15.39 -8.01
C ASP A 153 10.46 -14.93 -9.46
N ALA A 154 10.40 -13.62 -9.73
CA ALA A 154 10.11 -13.06 -11.04
C ALA A 154 11.13 -13.48 -12.10
N LYS A 155 10.82 -14.59 -12.76
CA LYS A 155 11.02 -14.70 -14.20
C LYS A 155 10.24 -13.57 -14.87
N PRO A 156 10.73 -13.02 -16.00
CA PRO A 156 9.95 -12.06 -16.78
C PRO A 156 8.55 -12.61 -17.04
N LEU A 157 7.52 -11.81 -16.84
CA LEU A 157 6.16 -12.17 -17.23
C LEU A 157 6.15 -12.35 -18.76
N GLU A 158 5.69 -13.53 -19.21
CA GLU A 158 5.48 -13.81 -20.63
C GLU A 158 4.10 -13.31 -21.10
N GLU A 159 3.10 -13.37 -20.21
CA GLU A 159 1.72 -12.96 -20.43
C GLU A 159 1.19 -12.09 -19.28
N PHE A 160 0.05 -11.44 -19.51
CA PHE A 160 -0.59 -10.61 -18.50
C PHE A 160 -1.21 -11.45 -17.38
N ASP A 161 -0.88 -11.11 -16.13
CA ASP A 161 -1.48 -11.67 -14.92
C ASP A 161 -2.23 -10.56 -14.17
N GLY A 162 -3.55 -10.69 -14.10
CA GLY A 162 -4.43 -9.71 -13.48
C GLY A 162 -4.30 -9.63 -11.95
N ASP A 163 -3.86 -10.71 -11.30
CA ASP A 163 -3.65 -10.73 -9.85
C ASP A 163 -2.32 -10.04 -9.50
N VAL A 164 -1.28 -10.28 -10.31
CA VAL A 164 -0.02 -9.53 -10.22
C VAL A 164 -0.26 -8.04 -10.48
N PHE A 165 -1.01 -7.70 -11.53
CA PHE A 165 -1.35 -6.31 -11.86
C PHE A 165 -2.01 -5.57 -10.69
N LYS A 166 -3.08 -6.12 -10.11
CA LYS A 166 -3.79 -5.50 -8.96
C LYS A 166 -2.91 -5.39 -7.72
N THR A 167 -1.94 -6.29 -7.59
CA THR A 167 -1.05 -6.31 -6.43
C THR A 167 0.01 -5.22 -6.55
N VAL A 168 0.61 -5.04 -7.73
CA VAL A 168 1.81 -4.19 -7.89
C VAL A 168 1.53 -2.79 -8.41
N VAL A 169 0.46 -2.59 -9.18
CA VAL A 169 0.10 -1.29 -9.77
C VAL A 169 -0.86 -0.55 -8.84
N GLU A 170 -0.53 0.71 -8.56
CA GLU A 170 -1.42 1.65 -7.85
C GLU A 170 -2.31 2.39 -8.85
N GLU A 171 -1.70 2.95 -9.90
CA GLU A 171 -2.39 3.76 -10.91
C GLU A 171 -1.75 3.60 -12.30
N VAL A 172 -2.57 3.71 -13.35
CA VAL A 172 -2.11 3.81 -14.74
C VAL A 172 -2.58 5.14 -15.33
N VAL A 173 -1.62 5.98 -15.69
CA VAL A 173 -1.89 7.26 -16.37
C VAL A 173 -1.78 7.04 -17.87
N ILE A 174 -2.84 7.39 -18.59
CA ILE A 174 -2.91 7.30 -20.06
C ILE A 174 -2.80 8.71 -20.64
N GLY A 175 -1.89 8.84 -21.60
CA GLY A 175 -1.45 10.12 -22.12
C GLY A 175 -0.32 10.70 -21.28
N GLY A 176 0.41 11.64 -21.88
CA GLY A 176 1.49 12.33 -21.21
C GLY A 176 2.19 13.27 -22.17
N TYR A 177 3.41 13.67 -21.82
CA TYR A 177 4.28 14.47 -22.69
C TYR A 177 5.57 13.70 -22.95
N ASN A 178 6.02 13.72 -24.21
CA ASN A 178 7.33 13.21 -24.60
C ASN A 178 8.44 14.15 -24.13
N GLU A 179 9.70 13.74 -24.30
CA GLU A 179 10.89 14.51 -23.87
C GLU A 179 10.94 15.92 -24.47
N ASP A 180 10.33 16.11 -25.64
CA ASP A 180 10.20 17.40 -26.33
C ASP A 180 9.02 18.26 -25.85
N GLY A 181 8.28 17.83 -24.82
CA GLY A 181 7.09 18.53 -24.30
C GLY A 181 5.84 18.39 -25.19
N ILE A 182 5.88 17.49 -26.18
CA ILE A 182 4.76 17.24 -27.10
C ILE A 182 3.78 16.26 -26.44
N PRO A 183 2.46 16.54 -26.41
CA PRO A 183 1.47 15.62 -25.87
C PRO A 183 1.47 14.31 -26.67
N ASP A 184 1.58 13.20 -25.96
CA ASP A 184 1.51 11.85 -26.51
C ASP A 184 0.35 11.08 -25.87
N PRO A 185 -0.80 11.01 -26.56
CA PRO A 185 -1.95 10.26 -26.09
C PRO A 185 -1.73 8.75 -25.94
N ASN A 186 -0.65 8.21 -26.51
CA ASN A 186 -0.35 6.78 -26.52
C ASN A 186 0.65 6.38 -25.40
N MET A 187 1.15 7.36 -24.65
CA MET A 187 2.03 7.12 -23.52
C MET A 187 1.24 6.50 -22.36
N LEU A 188 1.77 5.43 -21.78
CA LEU A 188 1.25 4.78 -20.59
C LEU A 188 2.28 4.92 -19.48
N THR A 189 1.89 5.52 -18.36
CA THR A 189 2.74 5.58 -17.16
C THR A 189 2.15 4.70 -16.08
N PHE A 190 2.89 3.66 -15.71
CA PHE A 190 2.53 2.80 -14.59
C PHE A 190 3.13 3.37 -13.32
N ILE A 191 2.30 3.59 -12.30
CA ILE A 191 2.70 3.96 -10.95
C ILE A 191 2.55 2.71 -10.09
N PHE A 192 3.66 2.22 -9.57
CA PHE A 192 3.69 1.04 -8.73
C PHE A 192 3.47 1.42 -7.27
N LYS A 193 2.97 0.48 -6.46
CA LYS A 193 2.76 0.69 -5.02
C LYS A 193 4.03 0.98 -4.23
N THR A 194 5.20 0.69 -4.83
CA THR A 194 6.51 1.07 -4.30
C THR A 194 6.84 2.56 -4.48
N GLY A 195 6.01 3.31 -5.20
CA GLY A 195 6.26 4.71 -5.59
C GLY A 195 7.12 4.86 -6.85
N LEU A 196 7.65 3.77 -7.40
CA LEU A 196 8.34 3.78 -8.68
C LEU A 196 7.34 4.00 -9.81
N ASN A 197 7.80 4.61 -10.90
CA ASN A 197 6.99 4.76 -12.10
C ASN A 197 7.76 4.31 -13.34
N THR A 198 7.04 3.85 -14.35
CA THR A 198 7.63 3.42 -15.62
C THR A 198 6.77 3.89 -16.78
N LYS A 199 7.40 4.61 -17.71
CA LYS A 199 6.77 5.11 -18.92
C LYS A 199 6.95 4.12 -20.06
N ILE A 200 5.85 3.70 -20.68
CA ILE A 200 5.81 2.76 -21.80
C ILE A 200 5.01 3.38 -22.93
N ASP A 201 5.54 3.25 -24.14
CA ASP A 201 4.79 3.53 -25.36
C ASP A 201 3.89 2.33 -25.68
N GLY A 202 2.57 2.51 -25.59
CA GLY A 202 1.60 1.43 -25.75
C GLY A 202 1.64 0.75 -27.12
N HIS A 203 2.09 1.45 -28.17
CA HIS A 203 2.12 0.92 -29.54
C HIS A 203 3.48 0.36 -29.99
N LYS A 204 4.54 0.50 -29.17
CA LYS A 204 5.85 -0.07 -29.53
C LYS A 204 5.88 -1.60 -29.32
N PRO A 205 6.28 -2.41 -30.33
CA PRO A 205 6.39 -3.87 -30.19
C PRO A 205 7.57 -4.29 -29.29
N LEU A 206 7.48 -5.49 -28.67
CA LEU A 206 8.49 -6.06 -27.76
C LEU A 206 9.92 -6.14 -28.32
N SER A 207 10.10 -6.14 -29.65
CA SER A 207 11.39 -6.45 -30.28
C SER A 207 12.39 -5.28 -30.39
N LYS A 208 12.03 -4.06 -29.96
CA LYS A 208 12.87 -2.87 -30.19
C LYS A 208 12.91 -1.89 -29.01
N MET A 209 13.36 -2.34 -27.84
CA MET A 209 13.96 -1.42 -26.86
C MET A 209 15.46 -1.69 -26.81
N LYS A 210 16.23 -0.83 -27.48
CA LYS A 210 17.67 -0.73 -27.24
C LYS A 210 17.87 -0.28 -25.79
N LYS A 211 18.79 -0.92 -25.08
CA LYS A 211 19.24 -0.54 -23.74
C LYS A 211 19.68 0.93 -23.76
N ASN A 212 18.82 1.83 -23.31
CA ASN A 212 19.23 3.19 -22.97
C ASN A 212 19.56 3.19 -21.48
N THR A 213 20.82 2.86 -21.18
CA THR A 213 21.46 3.22 -19.91
C THR A 213 21.52 4.73 -19.81
N ALA A 214 20.50 5.33 -19.21
CA ALA A 214 20.57 6.67 -18.66
C ALA A 214 20.01 6.58 -17.25
N SER A 215 20.92 6.41 -16.28
CA SER A 215 20.63 6.49 -14.85
C SER A 215 19.87 7.79 -14.58
N GLN A 216 18.57 7.69 -14.31
CA GLN A 216 17.78 8.83 -13.86
C GLN A 216 18.12 9.05 -12.39
N LYS A 217 19.17 9.85 -12.16
CA LYS A 217 19.55 10.32 -10.82
C LYS A 217 18.38 11.12 -10.26
N CYS A 218 17.72 10.61 -9.22
CA CYS A 218 16.84 11.39 -8.36
C CYS A 218 17.68 12.49 -7.69
N THR A 219 17.55 13.74 -8.16
CA THR A 219 18.03 14.90 -7.40
C THR A 219 16.89 15.40 -6.54
N TYR A 220 16.97 15.12 -5.24
CA TYR A 220 16.23 15.86 -4.23
C TYR A 220 16.76 17.30 -4.21
N GLN A 221 15.90 18.29 -4.42
CA GLN A 221 16.20 19.68 -4.08
C GLN A 221 15.54 19.96 -2.73
N GLU A 222 16.36 20.25 -1.72
CA GLU A 222 15.91 20.79 -0.44
C GLU A 222 15.45 22.24 -0.65
N ASP A 223 14.16 22.49 -0.43
CA ASP A 223 13.62 23.85 -0.35
C ASP A 223 14.18 24.55 0.89
N LYS A 224 14.95 25.63 0.69
CA LYS A 224 15.30 26.57 1.76
C LYS A 224 14.11 27.50 2.04
N PRO A 225 13.73 27.71 3.30
CA PRO A 225 12.64 28.60 3.65
C PRO A 225 13.08 30.06 3.50
N ARG A 226 12.12 30.92 3.14
CA ARG A 226 12.24 32.38 3.11
C ARG A 226 11.54 32.98 4.32
#